data_AF-A0A5K1K2M2-F1
#
_entry.id   AF-A0A5K1K2M2-F1
#
_cell.length_a   1.000
_cell.length_b   1.000
_cell.length_c   1.000
_cell.angle_alpha   90.00
_cell.angle_beta   90.00
_cell.angle_gamma   90.00
#
_symmetry.space_group_name_H-M   'P 1'
#
loop_
_entity.id
_entity.type
_entity.pdbx_description
1 polymer ?
#
loop_
_entity_poly.entity_id
_entity_poly.type
_entity_poly.pdbx_seq_one_letter_code
_entity_poly.pdbx_strand_id
1 'polypeptide(L)'
;MPQPIRGAPESATESATPSGVTGSSSGSDTVVVVAARERPKDSGIQIEYRTLSMHADTLPKEKAAKTAAAAAADPAAAIRQIDVHRLLVEDVYTRFSTSPTIGLESSAVQRRVKDGKNVISKPPTQYWKKALNYVFGGFNFLMWIAFIVTVLSYKPLGEPDPQVFNLGVAILLLLVIIISATFYALVDWHASRIMNSIKNLVADEATVIRDGKQQTVSAKDLVVGDVVTLTMGDRVPADLRLVTVSSDVRFDRSLLTGESDMIPGTLDLTSDNALETRNLALASTFVVQGSCTGVVFAIG
;
A
#
# COMPACT_ATOMS: atom_id res chain seq x y z
N MET A 1 9.15 -81.38 13.59
CA MET A 1 7.72 -81.68 13.83
C MET A 1 7.04 -80.42 14.33
N PRO A 2 5.85 -80.05 13.85
CA PRO A 2 5.34 -80.17 12.48
C PRO A 2 4.76 -78.83 11.94
N GLN A 3 4.84 -78.64 10.62
CA GLN A 3 3.90 -77.87 9.77
C GLN A 3 2.60 -78.71 9.58
N PRO A 4 1.63 -78.48 8.63
CA PRO A 4 1.29 -77.37 7.70
C PRO A 4 -0.24 -77.03 7.75
N ILE A 5 -0.88 -76.17 6.92
CA ILE A 5 -1.44 -76.41 5.56
C ILE A 5 -2.26 -75.12 5.20
N ARG A 6 -1.94 -74.33 4.15
CA ARG A 6 -2.32 -74.42 2.70
C ARG A 6 -3.63 -73.63 2.41
N GLY A 7 -3.78 -72.83 1.35
CA GLY A 7 -2.99 -72.75 0.12
C GLY A 7 -3.23 -71.48 -0.72
N ALA A 8 -2.36 -71.36 -1.72
CA ALA A 8 -2.36 -70.45 -2.87
C ALA A 8 -3.23 -71.05 -4.02
N PRO A 9 -3.09 -70.69 -5.32
CA PRO A 9 -2.39 -69.56 -5.99
C PRO A 9 -3.19 -68.94 -7.19
N GLU A 10 -2.64 -67.88 -7.82
CA GLU A 10 -2.40 -67.73 -9.28
C GLU A 10 -1.88 -66.30 -9.55
N SER A 11 -0.60 -66.12 -9.87
CA SER A 11 0.00 -66.02 -11.23
C SER A 11 -0.44 -64.75 -12.00
N ALA A 12 0.36 -64.12 -12.86
CA ALA A 12 1.79 -63.86 -13.00
C ALA A 12 1.89 -62.88 -14.19
N THR A 13 2.82 -61.91 -14.13
CA THR A 13 3.49 -61.26 -15.30
C THR A 13 2.59 -60.47 -16.29
N GLU A 14 3.01 -59.47 -17.06
CA GLU A 14 4.32 -59.10 -17.59
C GLU A 14 4.29 -57.66 -18.11
N SER A 15 5.49 -57.11 -18.27
CA SER A 15 5.91 -55.84 -18.86
C SER A 15 5.53 -55.59 -20.33
N ALA A 16 5.56 -54.30 -20.75
CA ALA A 16 6.36 -53.77 -21.87
C ALA A 16 5.63 -52.69 -22.73
N THR A 17 6.25 -51.51 -22.86
CA THR A 17 6.27 -50.64 -24.06
C THR A 17 7.05 -51.34 -25.20
N PRO A 18 6.92 -51.05 -26.53
CA PRO A 18 6.99 -49.70 -27.14
C PRO A 18 6.31 -49.47 -28.55
N SER A 19 6.37 -48.20 -29.02
CA SER A 19 6.54 -47.67 -30.41
C SER A 19 5.78 -48.18 -31.66
N GLY A 20 5.37 -47.25 -32.55
CA GLY A 20 5.05 -47.45 -34.00
C GLY A 20 3.85 -46.58 -34.48
N VAL A 21 3.97 -45.43 -35.17
CA VAL A 21 4.32 -45.09 -36.59
C VAL A 21 3.37 -45.66 -37.68
N THR A 22 2.81 -44.77 -38.53
CA THR A 22 2.63 -44.79 -40.02
C THR A 22 1.22 -44.58 -40.64
N GLY A 23 1.21 -43.86 -41.79
CA GLY A 23 0.17 -43.80 -42.86
C GLY A 23 -0.30 -42.36 -43.15
N SER A 24 0.05 -41.59 -44.20
CA SER A 24 0.31 -41.71 -45.66
C SER A 24 -0.91 -41.60 -46.60
N SER A 25 -0.95 -40.55 -47.45
CA SER A 25 -1.34 -40.52 -48.89
C SER A 25 -1.56 -39.05 -49.35
N SER A 26 -0.80 -38.53 -50.33
CA SER A 26 -1.09 -38.41 -51.79
C SER A 26 -2.32 -37.53 -52.09
N GLY A 27 -2.35 -36.49 -52.94
CA GLY A 27 -1.44 -35.87 -53.90
C GLY A 27 -2.24 -34.82 -54.73
N SER A 28 -1.54 -34.11 -55.62
CA SER A 28 -2.01 -33.29 -56.78
C SER A 28 -2.39 -31.81 -56.60
N ASP A 29 -1.79 -31.02 -57.52
CA ASP A 29 -1.97 -29.61 -57.85
C ASP A 29 -3.42 -29.18 -58.05
N THR A 30 -3.76 -27.93 -57.69
CA THR A 30 -4.48 -26.99 -58.59
C THR A 30 -4.34 -25.55 -58.07
N VAL A 31 -3.79 -24.67 -58.91
CA VAL A 31 -3.91 -23.21 -58.76
C VAL A 31 -5.27 -22.77 -59.29
N VAL A 32 -6.09 -22.14 -58.45
CA VAL A 32 -7.26 -21.37 -58.90
C VAL A 32 -7.32 -20.05 -58.13
N VAL A 33 -7.11 -18.95 -58.86
CA VAL A 33 -7.41 -17.59 -58.43
C VAL A 33 -8.87 -17.31 -58.80
N VAL A 34 -9.79 -17.18 -57.84
CA VAL A 34 -11.02 -16.38 -58.00
C VAL A 34 -11.48 -15.79 -56.67
N ALA A 35 -11.80 -14.50 -56.75
CA ALA A 35 -12.34 -13.58 -55.76
C ALA A 35 -13.42 -14.11 -54.80
N ALA A 36 -13.38 -13.61 -53.56
CA ALA A 36 -14.51 -13.58 -52.64
C ALA A 36 -14.42 -12.28 -51.81
N ARG A 37 -15.26 -11.28 -52.10
CA ARG A 37 -16.59 -11.04 -51.53
C ARG A 37 -16.52 -10.49 -50.10
N GLU A 38 -16.65 -9.18 -49.99
CA GLU A 38 -16.84 -8.45 -48.74
C GLU A 38 -18.03 -9.02 -47.92
N ARG A 39 -17.83 -9.14 -46.61
CA ARG A 39 -18.88 -9.34 -45.61
C ARG A 39 -18.70 -8.33 -44.47
N PRO A 40 -19.80 -7.89 -43.83
CA PRO A 40 -19.89 -6.62 -43.13
C PRO A 40 -19.31 -6.67 -41.71
N LYS A 41 -18.98 -5.47 -41.22
CA LYS A 41 -18.49 -5.14 -39.88
C LYS A 41 -19.32 -5.78 -38.78
N ASP A 42 -18.69 -6.69 -38.04
CA ASP A 42 -19.11 -7.02 -36.68
C ASP A 42 -18.47 -5.99 -35.74
N SER A 43 -19.30 -5.24 -35.03
CA SER A 43 -18.89 -4.21 -34.09
C SER A 43 -18.45 -4.85 -32.78
N GLY A 44 -17.25 -5.42 -32.78
CA GLY A 44 -16.53 -5.77 -31.56
C GLY A 44 -15.77 -4.55 -31.04
N ILE A 45 -16.30 -3.90 -30.00
CA ILE A 45 -15.57 -2.86 -29.27
C ILE A 45 -14.39 -3.55 -28.57
N GLN A 46 -13.17 -3.35 -29.09
CA GLN A 46 -11.96 -3.63 -28.34
C GLN A 46 -11.78 -2.52 -27.30
N ILE A 47 -11.99 -2.84 -26.02
CA ILE A 47 -11.60 -1.96 -24.92
C ILE A 47 -10.09 -2.08 -24.77
N GLU A 48 -9.38 -1.30 -25.58
CA GLU A 48 -7.96 -1.09 -25.46
C GLU A 48 -7.72 -0.16 -24.25
N TYR A 49 -7.15 -0.70 -23.17
CA TYR A 49 -6.71 0.09 -22.02
C TYR A 49 -5.51 0.95 -22.43
N ARG A 50 -5.77 2.11 -23.04
CA ARG A 50 -4.74 3.11 -23.35
C ARG A 50 -4.46 3.94 -22.11
N THR A 51 -3.49 3.51 -21.30
CA THR A 51 -2.98 4.32 -20.20
C THR A 51 -2.26 5.55 -20.78
N LEU A 52 -2.87 6.72 -20.62
CA LEU A 52 -2.24 7.99 -20.99
C LEU A 52 -1.11 8.26 -20.00
N SER A 53 0.13 8.01 -20.41
CA SER A 53 1.32 8.50 -19.72
C SER A 53 1.41 10.02 -19.93
N MET A 54 1.05 10.79 -18.91
CA MET A 54 1.27 12.23 -18.91
C MET A 54 2.78 12.49 -18.97
N HIS A 55 3.27 12.92 -20.13
CA HIS A 55 4.57 13.56 -20.25
C HIS A 55 4.44 14.99 -19.70
N ALA A 56 5.10 15.24 -18.57
CA ALA A 56 5.20 16.57 -18.00
C ALA A 56 6.28 17.35 -18.76
N ASP A 57 5.88 18.08 -19.79
CA ASP A 57 6.75 19.05 -20.45
C ASP A 57 7.07 20.23 -19.52
N THR A 58 8.34 20.61 -19.59
CA THR A 58 9.05 21.59 -18.78
C THR A 58 8.49 23.01 -18.92
N LEU A 59 8.26 23.69 -17.78
CA LEU A 59 8.01 25.14 -17.70
C LEU A 59 8.96 25.81 -16.66
N PRO A 60 9.26 27.12 -16.78
CA PRO A 60 10.60 27.66 -16.53
C PRO A 60 10.99 27.88 -15.05
N LYS A 61 12.28 27.64 -14.79
CA LYS A 61 12.99 27.47 -13.50
C LYS A 61 13.09 28.66 -12.53
N GLU A 62 12.52 29.84 -12.79
CA GLU A 62 13.01 31.04 -12.09
C GLU A 62 12.14 31.58 -10.94
N LYS A 63 10.87 31.16 -10.82
CA LYS A 63 9.99 31.57 -9.69
C LYS A 63 9.70 30.47 -8.66
N ALA A 64 10.21 29.25 -8.88
CA ALA A 64 10.06 28.11 -7.95
C ALA A 64 11.06 28.13 -6.77
N ALA A 65 12.11 28.97 -6.82
CA ALA A 65 13.22 28.91 -5.87
C ALA A 65 12.91 29.44 -4.45
N LYS A 66 11.77 30.11 -4.21
CA LYS A 66 11.41 30.63 -2.88
C LYS A 66 10.28 29.90 -2.15
N THR A 67 9.64 28.91 -2.77
CA THR A 67 8.60 28.08 -2.13
C THR A 67 9.00 26.59 -2.03
N ALA A 68 10.18 26.23 -2.53
CA ALA A 68 10.66 24.84 -2.61
C ALA A 68 11.34 24.30 -1.34
N ALA A 69 11.46 25.09 -0.26
CA ALA A 69 12.11 24.63 0.97
C ALA A 69 11.19 23.80 1.91
N ALA A 70 9.91 23.60 1.56
CA ALA A 70 8.96 22.89 2.43
C ALA A 70 8.04 21.89 1.69
N ALA A 71 8.35 21.54 0.43
CA ALA A 71 7.63 20.51 -0.30
C ALA A 71 8.47 19.22 -0.29
N ALA A 72 7.84 18.13 0.16
CA ALA A 72 8.40 16.79 0.28
C ALA A 72 9.39 16.43 -0.83
N ALA A 73 10.57 15.92 -0.44
CA ALA A 73 11.47 15.24 -1.35
C ALA A 73 10.69 14.20 -2.16
N ASP A 74 10.95 14.13 -3.46
CA ASP A 74 10.34 13.13 -4.34
C ASP A 74 10.49 11.72 -3.72
N PRO A 75 9.39 11.04 -3.36
CA PRO A 75 9.46 9.76 -2.65
C PRO A 75 10.18 8.69 -3.48
N ALA A 76 10.11 8.77 -4.82
CA ALA A 76 10.84 7.86 -5.70
C ALA A 76 12.37 8.08 -5.62
N ALA A 77 12.81 9.33 -5.43
CA ALA A 77 14.22 9.63 -5.26
C ALA A 77 14.77 9.11 -3.92
N ALA A 78 13.97 9.16 -2.85
CA ALA A 78 14.36 8.61 -1.55
C ALA A 78 14.55 7.09 -1.59
N ILE A 79 13.66 6.36 -2.26
CA ILE A 79 13.77 4.89 -2.41
C ILE A 79 15.03 4.51 -3.20
N ARG A 80 15.36 5.25 -4.26
CA ARG A 80 16.57 4.99 -5.07
C ARG A 80 17.88 5.23 -4.31
N GLN A 81 17.84 6.00 -3.24
CA GLN A 81 19.01 6.31 -2.42
C GLN A 81 19.26 5.29 -1.31
N ILE A 82 18.37 4.31 -1.12
CA ILE A 82 18.58 3.23 -0.15
C ILE A 82 19.79 2.41 -0.60
N ASP A 83 20.84 2.40 0.21
CA ASP A 83 22.11 1.71 -0.04
C ASP A 83 22.43 0.63 1.01
N VAL A 84 21.61 0.54 2.06
CA VAL A 84 21.84 -0.32 3.23
C VAL A 84 21.85 -1.81 2.88
N HIS A 85 21.15 -2.21 1.81
CA HIS A 85 21.16 -3.58 1.30
C HIS A 85 22.52 -3.99 0.70
N ARG A 86 23.34 -3.03 0.26
CA ARG A 86 24.68 -3.29 -0.30
C ARG A 86 25.75 -3.45 0.78
N LEU A 87 25.46 -3.06 2.02
CA LEU A 87 26.38 -3.18 3.14
C LEU A 87 26.43 -4.60 3.71
N LEU A 88 27.62 -4.99 4.16
CA LEU A 88 27.81 -6.20 4.97
C LEU A 88 27.21 -6.00 6.35
N VAL A 89 26.89 -7.11 7.02
CA VAL A 89 26.24 -7.10 8.34
C VAL A 89 27.02 -6.29 9.37
N GLU A 90 28.35 -6.41 9.38
CA GLU A 90 29.23 -5.67 10.31
C GLU A 90 29.25 -4.15 10.03
N ASP A 91 29.18 -3.77 8.76
CA ASP A 91 29.14 -2.36 8.36
C ASP A 91 27.81 -1.70 8.74
N VAL A 92 26.71 -2.48 8.75
CA VAL A 92 25.39 -2.03 9.21
C VAL A 92 25.45 -1.68 10.70
N TYR A 93 26.02 -2.55 11.53
CA TYR A 93 26.21 -2.28 12.96
C TYR A 93 27.06 -1.02 13.20
N THR A 94 28.12 -0.86 12.42
CA THR A 94 29.01 0.31 12.49
C THR A 94 28.28 1.60 12.09
N ARG A 95 27.59 1.60 10.95
CA ARG A 95 26.87 2.76 10.40
C ARG A 95 25.78 3.26 11.36
N PHE A 96 25.04 2.34 11.96
CA PHE A 96 23.96 2.70 12.89
C PHE A 96 24.42 2.77 14.35
N SER A 97 25.72 2.58 14.62
CA SER A 97 26.32 2.59 15.97
C SER A 97 25.54 1.72 16.96
N THR A 98 25.23 0.49 16.55
CA THR A 98 24.43 -0.47 17.32
C THR A 98 25.20 -1.78 17.46
N SER A 99 24.98 -2.51 18.55
CA SER A 99 25.70 -3.74 18.87
C SER A 99 24.83 -4.97 18.56
N PRO A 100 25.40 -6.08 18.05
CA PRO A 100 24.64 -7.30 17.78
C PRO A 100 24.05 -7.94 19.03
N THR A 101 24.74 -7.89 20.18
CA THR A 101 24.31 -8.55 21.43
C THR A 101 23.65 -7.59 22.40
N ILE A 102 24.17 -6.37 22.51
CA ILE A 102 23.68 -5.35 23.44
C ILE A 102 22.53 -4.54 22.81
N GLY A 103 22.48 -4.46 21.48
CA GLY A 103 21.56 -3.57 20.78
C GLY A 103 21.90 -2.11 21.01
N LEU A 104 20.87 -1.26 21.07
CA LEU A 104 21.03 0.18 21.30
C LEU A 104 20.96 0.51 22.80
N GLU A 105 21.84 1.41 23.26
CA GLU A 105 21.84 1.86 24.65
C GLU A 105 20.65 2.82 24.91
N SER A 106 20.03 2.76 26.10
CA SER A 106 18.93 3.68 26.47
C SER A 106 19.27 5.17 26.29
N SER A 107 20.53 5.56 26.51
CA SER A 107 20.98 6.95 26.30
C SER A 107 21.00 7.35 24.82
N ALA A 108 21.36 6.42 23.93
CA ALA A 108 21.35 6.62 22.49
C ALA A 108 19.93 6.66 21.93
N VAL A 109 19.03 5.82 22.44
CA VAL A 109 17.59 5.86 22.11
C VAL A 109 17.02 7.24 22.40
N GLN A 110 17.22 7.79 23.61
CA GLN A 110 16.70 9.11 23.98
C GLN A 110 17.21 10.25 23.08
N ARG A 111 18.43 10.14 22.54
CA ARG A 111 18.94 11.10 21.55
C ARG A 111 18.19 10.99 20.23
N ARG A 112 17.97 9.77 19.73
CA ARG A 112 17.32 9.50 18.43
C ARG A 112 15.81 9.69 18.45
N VAL A 113 15.15 9.58 19.60
CA VAL A 113 13.72 9.91 19.74
C VAL A 113 13.42 11.37 19.35
N LYS A 114 14.43 12.25 19.42
CA LYS A 114 14.28 13.65 18.97
C LYS A 114 14.16 13.79 17.45
N ASP A 115 14.61 12.81 16.69
CA ASP A 115 14.61 12.84 15.22
C ASP A 115 13.20 12.56 14.64
N GLY A 116 12.33 11.92 15.42
CA GLY A 116 10.96 11.61 15.03
C GLY A 116 10.48 10.29 15.62
N LYS A 117 9.16 10.13 15.68
CA LYS A 117 8.52 8.84 15.98
C LYS A 117 8.30 8.08 14.68
N ASN A 118 8.29 6.75 14.74
CA ASN A 118 7.93 5.88 13.61
C ASN A 118 6.42 5.95 13.33
N VAL A 119 5.95 7.08 12.80
CA VAL A 119 4.54 7.36 12.56
C VAL A 119 4.40 8.22 11.31
N ILE A 120 3.74 7.65 10.31
CA ILE A 120 3.38 8.35 9.07
C ILE A 120 2.63 9.64 9.42
N SER A 121 3.27 10.78 9.13
CA SER A 121 2.71 12.10 9.40
C SER A 121 1.38 12.29 8.67
N LYS A 122 0.34 12.69 9.41
CA LYS A 122 -0.98 12.97 8.83
C LYS A 122 -0.92 14.30 8.07
N PRO A 123 -1.50 14.38 6.86
CA PRO A 123 -1.62 15.66 6.18
C PRO A 123 -2.42 16.65 7.05
N PRO A 124 -2.06 17.94 7.08
CA PRO A 124 -2.71 18.91 7.95
C PRO A 124 -4.18 19.08 7.54
N THR A 125 -5.11 18.62 8.36
CA THR A 125 -6.54 18.80 8.12
C THR A 125 -6.97 20.18 8.56
N GLN A 126 -7.42 21.01 7.63
CA GLN A 126 -7.93 22.35 7.91
C GLN A 126 -9.42 22.25 8.27
N TYR A 127 -9.73 22.07 9.55
CA TYR A 127 -11.10 21.84 10.05
C TYR A 127 -12.11 22.91 9.59
N TRP A 128 -11.69 24.18 9.52
CA TRP A 128 -12.55 25.27 9.05
C TRP A 128 -12.89 25.15 7.55
N LYS A 129 -11.94 24.74 6.69
CA LYS A 129 -12.21 24.48 5.27
C LYS A 129 -13.15 23.30 5.12
N LYS A 130 -12.99 22.29 5.98
CA LYS A 130 -13.87 21.12 6.02
C LYS A 130 -15.31 21.53 6.36
N ALA A 131 -15.48 22.36 7.40
CA ALA A 131 -16.78 22.91 7.78
C ALA A 131 -17.39 23.78 6.67
N LEU A 132 -16.59 24.64 6.04
CA LEU A 132 -17.03 25.45 4.91
C LEU A 132 -17.49 24.58 3.74
N ASN A 133 -16.78 23.48 3.46
CA ASN A 133 -17.15 22.54 2.42
C ASN A 133 -18.45 21.79 2.72
N TYR A 134 -18.81 21.55 4.00
CA TYR A 134 -20.12 20.98 4.35
C TYR A 134 -21.27 21.94 4.12
N VAL A 135 -21.04 23.25 4.33
CA VAL A 135 -22.07 24.28 4.20
C VAL A 135 -22.23 24.75 2.76
N PHE A 136 -21.14 24.87 2.00
CA PHE A 136 -21.14 25.46 0.65
C PHE A 136 -20.82 24.46 -0.47
N GLY A 137 -20.47 23.22 -0.14
CA GLY A 137 -20.12 22.20 -1.13
C GLY A 137 -21.32 21.49 -1.74
N GLY A 138 -21.13 20.94 -2.94
CA GLY A 138 -22.08 20.03 -3.59
C GLY A 138 -23.48 20.63 -3.79
N PHE A 139 -24.51 19.88 -3.37
CA PHE A 139 -25.91 20.27 -3.50
C PHE A 139 -26.29 21.49 -2.65
N ASN A 140 -25.64 21.71 -1.50
CA ASN A 140 -25.91 22.87 -0.64
C ASN A 140 -25.59 24.20 -1.33
N PHE A 141 -24.66 24.21 -2.29
CA PHE A 141 -24.38 25.39 -3.10
C PHE A 141 -25.62 25.86 -3.89
N LEU A 142 -26.38 24.92 -4.47
CA LEU A 142 -27.61 25.23 -5.20
C LEU A 142 -28.70 25.78 -4.26
N MET A 143 -28.77 25.24 -3.04
CA MET A 143 -29.69 25.71 -2.01
C MET A 143 -29.37 27.13 -1.56
N TRP A 144 -28.09 27.52 -1.50
CA TRP A 144 -27.68 28.90 -1.24
C TRP A 144 -28.11 29.86 -2.35
N ILE A 145 -27.98 29.45 -3.62
CA ILE A 145 -28.47 30.25 -4.75
C ILE A 145 -29.99 30.43 -4.64
N ALA A 146 -30.73 29.34 -4.40
CA ALA A 146 -32.19 29.40 -4.21
C ALA A 146 -32.56 30.33 -3.05
N PHE A 147 -31.87 30.21 -1.91
CA PHE A 147 -32.05 31.09 -0.76
C PHE A 147 -31.83 32.57 -1.11
N ILE A 148 -30.75 32.90 -1.81
CA ILE A 148 -30.45 34.29 -2.23
C ILE A 148 -31.55 34.81 -3.17
N VAL A 149 -31.98 34.03 -4.16
CA VAL A 149 -33.03 34.43 -5.10
C VAL A 149 -34.37 34.65 -4.38
N THR A 150 -34.72 33.79 -3.42
CA THR A 150 -35.94 33.94 -2.62
C THR A 150 -35.88 35.17 -1.70
N VAL A 151 -34.72 35.46 -1.10
CA VAL A 151 -34.51 36.68 -0.28
C VAL A 151 -34.60 37.94 -1.13
N LEU A 152 -34.02 37.96 -2.34
CA LEU A 152 -34.15 39.10 -3.26
C LEU A 152 -35.58 39.28 -3.75
N SER A 153 -36.34 38.18 -3.89
CA SER A 153 -37.75 38.19 -4.27
C SER A 153 -38.68 38.64 -3.14
N TYR A 154 -38.19 38.81 -1.91
CA TYR A 154 -38.98 39.40 -0.82
C TYR A 154 -39.27 40.89 -1.05
N LYS A 155 -38.30 41.62 -1.60
CA LYS A 155 -38.45 43.02 -2.02
C LYS A 155 -37.86 43.21 -3.43
N PRO A 156 -38.63 42.93 -4.48
CA PRO A 156 -38.14 43.09 -5.85
C PRO A 156 -37.79 44.56 -6.14
N LEU A 157 -37.03 44.81 -7.21
CA LEU A 157 -36.59 46.15 -7.66
C LEU A 157 -37.73 47.04 -8.23
N GLY A 158 -38.99 46.78 -7.83
CA GLY A 158 -40.18 47.56 -8.16
C GLY A 158 -41.04 47.76 -6.91
N GLU A 159 -42.11 48.56 -7.03
CA GLU A 159 -43.09 48.79 -5.97
C GLU A 159 -44.27 47.79 -6.04
N PRO A 160 -44.13 46.55 -5.56
CA PRO A 160 -45.26 45.78 -5.03
C PRO A 160 -45.08 45.50 -3.53
N ASP A 161 -46.19 45.18 -2.87
CA ASP A 161 -46.23 44.89 -1.43
C ASP A 161 -45.30 43.72 -1.03
N PRO A 162 -44.66 43.77 0.15
CA PRO A 162 -43.79 42.70 0.63
C PRO A 162 -44.53 41.36 0.72
N GLN A 163 -44.06 40.35 0.00
CA GLN A 163 -44.63 39.00 0.06
C GLN A 163 -44.03 38.24 1.24
N VAL A 164 -44.74 38.24 2.38
CA VAL A 164 -44.34 37.51 3.61
C VAL A 164 -44.13 36.01 3.36
N PHE A 165 -44.82 35.44 2.36
CA PHE A 165 -44.64 34.06 1.92
C PHE A 165 -43.19 33.75 1.49
N ASN A 166 -42.55 34.65 0.74
CA ASN A 166 -41.17 34.45 0.26
C ASN A 166 -40.17 34.43 1.43
N LEU A 167 -40.41 35.24 2.46
CA LEU A 167 -39.60 35.21 3.69
C LEU A 167 -39.73 33.86 4.42
N GLY A 168 -40.94 33.30 4.48
CA GLY A 168 -41.18 31.97 5.04
C GLY A 168 -40.43 30.86 4.29
N VAL A 169 -40.43 30.92 2.95
CA VAL A 169 -39.67 29.97 2.11
C VAL A 169 -38.16 30.12 2.32
N ALA A 170 -37.64 31.35 2.44
CA ALA A 170 -36.22 31.57 2.71
C ALA A 170 -35.79 30.98 4.08
N ILE A 171 -36.60 31.15 5.13
CA ILE A 171 -36.33 30.56 6.45
C ILE A 171 -36.35 29.02 6.36
N LEU A 172 -37.31 28.44 5.63
CA LEU A 172 -37.36 27.00 5.41
C LEU A 172 -36.11 26.48 4.68
N LEU A 173 -35.65 27.17 3.63
CA LEU A 173 -34.44 26.82 2.90
C LEU A 173 -33.20 26.87 3.79
N LEU A 174 -33.08 27.90 4.64
CA LEU A 174 -32.00 28.00 5.61
C LEU A 174 -31.97 26.81 6.58
N LEU A 175 -33.14 26.41 7.08
CA LEU A 175 -33.28 25.25 7.95
C LEU A 175 -32.86 23.95 7.24
N VAL A 176 -33.25 23.78 5.97
CA VAL A 176 -32.82 22.63 5.16
C VAL A 176 -31.30 22.60 4.97
N ILE A 177 -30.65 23.74 4.70
CA ILE A 177 -29.19 23.84 4.57
C ILE A 177 -28.46 23.44 5.86
N ILE A 178 -28.98 23.85 7.02
CA ILE A 178 -28.38 23.50 8.32
C ILE A 178 -28.50 22.00 8.57
N ILE A 179 -29.67 21.42 8.32
CA ILE A 179 -29.90 19.98 8.49
C ILE A 179 -29.00 19.18 7.55
N SER A 180 -28.92 19.55 6.26
CA SER A 180 -28.08 18.83 5.29
C SER A 180 -26.59 18.94 5.62
N ALA A 181 -26.09 20.12 6.02
CA ALA A 181 -24.71 20.31 6.45
C ALA A 181 -24.38 19.43 7.68
N THR A 182 -25.33 19.30 8.61
CA THR A 182 -25.20 18.41 9.77
C THR A 182 -25.11 16.95 9.34
N PHE A 183 -25.96 16.50 8.41
CA PHE A 183 -25.87 15.15 7.85
C PHE A 183 -24.52 14.88 7.18
N TYR A 184 -24.00 15.82 6.38
CA TYR A 184 -22.68 15.69 5.77
C TYR A 184 -21.57 15.56 6.82
N ALA A 185 -21.62 16.38 7.89
CA ALA A 185 -20.66 16.30 8.98
C ALA A 185 -20.73 14.95 9.72
N LEU A 186 -21.92 14.40 9.96
CA LEU A 186 -22.10 13.10 10.61
C LEU A 186 -21.58 11.95 9.75
N VAL A 187 -21.90 11.93 8.45
CA VAL A 187 -21.41 10.91 7.51
C VAL A 187 -19.88 10.90 7.45
N ASP A 188 -19.27 12.08 7.33
CA ASP A 188 -17.82 12.19 7.33
C ASP A 188 -17.20 11.79 8.68
N TRP A 189 -17.84 12.11 9.81
CA TRP A 189 -17.35 11.71 11.13
C TRP A 189 -17.37 10.18 11.30
N HIS A 190 -18.46 9.52 10.87
CA HIS A 190 -18.55 8.06 10.87
C HIS A 190 -17.49 7.42 9.97
N ALA A 191 -17.31 7.93 8.74
CA ALA A 191 -16.28 7.44 7.82
C ALA A 191 -14.87 7.61 8.42
N SER A 192 -14.57 8.78 9.00
CA SER A 192 -13.29 9.07 9.63
C SER A 192 -13.01 8.16 10.83
N ARG A 193 -14.04 7.84 11.63
CA ARG A 193 -13.92 6.94 12.79
C ARG A 193 -13.58 5.52 12.34
N ILE A 194 -14.26 5.00 11.33
CA ILE A 194 -14.00 3.66 10.77
C ILE A 194 -12.55 3.59 10.28
N MET A 195 -12.11 4.61 9.54
CA MET A 195 -10.73 4.70 9.05
C MET A 195 -9.70 4.73 10.19
N ASN A 196 -9.97 5.46 11.27
CA ASN A 196 -9.07 5.50 12.44
C ASN A 196 -9.01 4.13 13.16
N SER A 197 -10.11 3.40 13.25
CA SER A 197 -10.12 2.06 13.83
C SER A 197 -9.26 1.07 13.03
N ILE A 198 -9.30 1.14 11.68
CA ILE A 198 -8.44 0.31 10.82
C ILE A 198 -6.96 0.61 11.07
N LYS A 199 -6.59 1.87 11.27
CA LYS A 199 -5.19 2.28 11.53
C LYS A 199 -4.64 1.72 12.84
N ASN A 200 -5.47 1.57 13.87
CA ASN A 200 -5.04 1.05 15.17
C ASN A 200 -4.82 -0.48 15.17
N LEU A 201 -5.13 -1.17 14.06
CA LEU A 201 -4.86 -2.60 13.89
C LEU A 201 -3.48 -2.88 13.27
N VAL A 202 -2.72 -1.83 12.93
CA VAL A 202 -1.34 -1.93 12.46
C VAL A 202 -0.44 -2.17 13.66
N ALA A 203 0.33 -3.27 13.64
CA ALA A 203 1.17 -3.79 14.72
C ALA A 203 1.66 -2.72 15.70
N ASP A 204 1.10 -2.73 16.91
CA ASP A 204 1.34 -1.67 17.89
C ASP A 204 2.60 -1.94 18.73
N GLU A 205 3.14 -3.17 18.67
CA GLU A 205 4.26 -3.64 19.48
C GLU A 205 5.33 -4.33 18.62
N ALA A 206 6.59 -4.14 19.00
CA ALA A 206 7.78 -4.70 18.38
C ALA A 206 8.75 -5.19 19.46
N THR A 207 9.35 -6.35 19.24
CA THR A 207 10.35 -6.93 20.14
C THR A 207 11.74 -6.42 19.75
N VAL A 208 12.38 -5.66 20.64
CA VAL A 208 13.70 -5.06 20.40
C VAL A 208 14.73 -5.51 21.43
N ILE A 209 16.01 -5.46 21.05
CA ILE A 209 17.14 -5.63 21.96
C ILE A 209 17.72 -4.25 22.27
N ARG A 210 17.67 -3.84 23.54
CA ARG A 210 18.31 -2.63 24.04
C ARG A 210 18.96 -2.93 25.39
N ASP A 211 20.11 -2.34 25.67
CA ASP A 211 20.92 -2.59 26.88
C ASP A 211 21.15 -4.11 27.18
N GLY A 212 21.25 -4.93 26.12
CA GLY A 212 21.47 -6.38 26.20
C GLY A 212 20.25 -7.18 26.66
N LYS A 213 19.07 -6.57 26.72
CA LYS A 213 17.83 -7.23 27.11
C LYS A 213 16.81 -7.13 25.99
N GLN A 214 16.10 -8.23 25.77
CA GLN A 214 14.94 -8.23 24.89
C GLN A 214 13.76 -7.61 25.62
N GLN A 215 13.15 -6.60 25.01
CA GLN A 215 11.97 -5.91 25.53
C GLN A 215 10.98 -5.59 24.42
N THR A 216 9.70 -5.64 24.77
CA THR A 216 8.63 -5.25 23.86
C THR A 216 8.38 -3.75 23.99
N VAL A 217 8.46 -3.03 22.88
CA VAL A 217 8.23 -1.58 22.80
C VAL A 217 7.14 -1.28 21.80
N SER A 218 6.48 -0.13 21.91
CA SER A 218 5.53 0.26 20.88
C SER A 218 6.25 0.48 19.54
N ALA A 219 5.65 0.02 18.44
CA ALA A 219 6.19 0.23 17.10
C ALA A 219 6.41 1.72 16.79
N LYS A 220 5.65 2.62 17.43
CA LYS A 220 5.77 4.08 17.30
C LYS A 220 7.04 4.66 17.93
N ASP A 221 7.59 3.97 18.94
CA ASP A 221 8.77 4.40 19.70
C ASP A 221 10.05 3.68 19.23
N LEU A 222 9.98 3.00 18.08
CA LEU A 222 11.15 2.50 17.36
C LEU A 222 11.97 3.66 16.80
N VAL A 223 13.29 3.53 16.89
CA VAL A 223 14.26 4.48 16.37
C VAL A 223 15.20 3.80 15.38
N VAL A 224 15.79 4.59 14.48
CA VAL A 224 16.84 4.11 13.57
C VAL A 224 17.99 3.51 14.41
N GLY A 225 18.46 2.33 14.01
CA GLY A 225 19.49 1.54 14.68
C GLY A 225 19.01 0.61 15.79
N ASP A 226 17.71 0.58 16.10
CA ASP A 226 17.16 -0.48 16.95
C ASP A 226 17.37 -1.86 16.31
N VAL A 227 17.67 -2.85 17.13
CA VAL A 227 17.76 -4.25 16.72
C VAL A 227 16.42 -4.90 17.04
N VAL A 228 15.66 -5.26 16.00
CA VAL A 228 14.32 -5.84 16.10
C VAL A 228 14.40 -7.33 15.82
N THR A 229 13.80 -8.13 16.70
CA THR A 229 13.62 -9.57 16.49
C THR A 229 12.20 -9.84 16.02
N LEU A 230 12.05 -10.60 14.96
CA LEU A 230 10.76 -10.98 14.38
C LEU A 230 10.63 -12.50 14.34
N THR A 231 9.42 -12.97 14.62
CA THR A 231 9.03 -14.37 14.59
C THR A 231 7.86 -14.59 13.64
N MET A 232 7.54 -15.85 13.35
CA MET A 232 6.40 -16.21 12.51
C MET A 232 5.10 -15.57 13.02
N GLY A 233 4.39 -14.88 12.12
CA GLY A 233 3.15 -14.17 12.42
C GLY A 233 3.34 -12.67 12.73
N ASP A 234 4.59 -12.24 12.99
CA ASP A 234 4.86 -10.83 13.26
C ASP A 234 4.78 -9.99 11.98
N ARG A 235 4.22 -8.80 12.13
CA ARG A 235 4.30 -7.75 11.10
C ARG A 235 5.61 -6.99 11.27
N VAL A 236 6.26 -6.68 10.17
CA VAL A 236 7.48 -5.88 10.17
C VAL A 236 7.13 -4.42 10.55
N PRO A 237 7.64 -3.90 11.70
CA PRO A 237 7.17 -2.64 12.28
C PRO A 237 7.83 -1.38 11.70
N ALA A 238 9.01 -1.53 11.09
CA ALA A 238 9.79 -0.48 10.43
C ALA A 238 10.65 -1.11 9.34
N ASP A 239 11.32 -0.32 8.50
CA ASP A 239 12.19 -0.90 7.47
C ASP A 239 13.50 -1.40 8.10
N LEU A 240 13.78 -2.70 7.94
CA LEU A 240 14.88 -3.42 8.57
C LEU A 240 15.87 -3.96 7.54
N ARG A 241 17.15 -3.90 7.88
CA ARG A 241 18.22 -4.68 7.24
C ARG A 241 18.41 -5.97 8.02
N LEU A 242 18.21 -7.11 7.38
CA LEU A 242 18.38 -8.41 8.04
C LEU A 242 19.84 -8.64 8.41
N VAL A 243 20.10 -9.00 9.66
CA VAL A 243 21.46 -9.27 10.20
C VAL A 243 21.58 -10.70 10.70
N THR A 244 20.47 -11.35 11.02
CA THR A 244 20.41 -12.78 11.33
C THR A 244 19.10 -13.33 10.80
N VAL A 245 19.14 -14.48 10.14
CA VAL A 245 17.97 -15.12 9.54
C VAL A 245 18.00 -16.61 9.83
N SER A 246 16.84 -17.20 10.10
CA SER A 246 16.69 -18.65 10.03
C SER A 246 16.66 -19.09 8.56
N SER A 247 17.07 -20.34 8.29
CA SER A 247 17.13 -20.88 6.93
C SER A 247 15.76 -20.95 6.22
N ASP A 248 14.70 -21.06 7.01
CA ASP A 248 13.31 -21.17 6.59
C ASP A 248 12.57 -19.82 6.60
N VAL A 249 13.23 -18.69 6.88
CA VAL A 249 12.53 -17.40 6.95
C VAL A 249 11.89 -17.03 5.62
N ARG A 250 10.61 -16.67 5.65
CA ARG A 250 9.84 -16.24 4.48
C ARG A 250 9.01 -15.01 4.82
N PHE A 251 8.95 -14.05 3.91
CA PHE A 251 8.16 -12.84 4.03
C PHE A 251 7.03 -12.82 3.00
N ASP A 252 5.87 -12.32 3.42
CA ASP A 252 4.76 -11.97 2.54
C ASP A 252 4.87 -10.50 2.17
N ARG A 253 5.03 -10.24 0.87
CA ARG A 253 5.17 -8.90 0.29
C ARG A 253 3.95 -8.47 -0.53
N SER A 254 2.83 -9.17 -0.39
CA SER A 254 1.57 -8.89 -1.10
C SER A 254 1.09 -7.44 -0.97
N LEU A 255 1.33 -6.80 0.17
CA LEU A 255 0.98 -5.38 0.37
C LEU A 255 1.85 -4.40 -0.43
N LEU A 256 3.04 -4.81 -0.86
CA LEU A 256 3.96 -3.99 -1.66
C LEU A 256 3.91 -4.33 -3.16
N THR A 257 3.86 -5.63 -3.50
CA THR A 257 3.92 -6.10 -4.90
C THR A 257 2.55 -6.41 -5.48
N GLY A 258 1.54 -6.65 -4.65
CA GLY A 258 0.23 -7.16 -5.08
C GLY A 258 0.20 -8.67 -5.32
N GLU A 259 1.32 -9.37 -5.15
CA GLU A 259 1.46 -10.81 -5.36
C GLU A 259 1.64 -11.53 -4.02
N SER A 260 0.88 -12.59 -3.76
CA SER A 260 0.86 -13.32 -2.48
C SER A 260 2.00 -14.34 -2.33
N ASP A 261 3.12 -14.13 -3.02
CA ASP A 261 4.22 -15.08 -3.05
C ASP A 261 5.11 -14.96 -1.81
N MET A 262 5.50 -16.13 -1.28
CA MET A 262 6.39 -16.24 -0.14
C MET A 262 7.85 -16.05 -0.59
N ILE A 263 8.45 -14.93 -0.19
CA ILE A 263 9.82 -14.58 -0.60
C ILE A 263 10.82 -14.94 0.51
N PRO A 264 11.90 -15.69 0.20
CA PRO A 264 12.94 -16.01 1.19
C PRO A 264 13.74 -14.79 1.61
N GLY A 265 14.03 -14.70 2.91
CA GLY A 265 14.97 -13.71 3.46
C GLY A 265 16.40 -14.24 3.44
N THR A 266 17.36 -13.39 3.09
CA THR A 266 18.80 -13.72 3.04
C THR A 266 19.64 -12.64 3.72
N LEU A 267 20.89 -12.95 4.07
CA LEU A 267 21.83 -11.92 4.56
C LEU A 267 22.56 -11.22 3.40
N ASP A 268 22.88 -11.98 2.37
CA ASP A 268 23.61 -11.52 1.20
C ASP A 268 22.73 -10.68 0.26
N LEU A 269 23.38 -9.80 -0.48
CA LEU A 269 22.77 -8.99 -1.53
C LEU A 269 22.29 -9.89 -2.67
N THR A 270 21.01 -9.80 -3.04
CA THR A 270 20.43 -10.60 -4.13
C THR A 270 20.05 -9.79 -5.36
N SER A 271 19.70 -8.51 -5.19
CA SER A 271 19.37 -7.59 -6.29
C SER A 271 19.93 -6.22 -5.96
N ASP A 272 20.26 -5.45 -7.00
CA ASP A 272 20.72 -4.09 -6.84
C ASP A 272 19.59 -3.11 -6.45
N ASN A 273 18.35 -3.48 -6.78
CA ASN A 273 17.17 -2.72 -6.38
C ASN A 273 16.81 -3.04 -4.92
N ALA A 274 16.76 -2.01 -4.07
CA ALA A 274 16.39 -2.14 -2.66
C ALA A 274 14.97 -2.72 -2.46
N LEU A 275 14.08 -2.58 -3.43
CA LEU A 275 12.75 -3.20 -3.34
C LEU A 275 12.74 -4.67 -3.75
N GLU A 276 13.69 -5.17 -4.52
CA GLU A 276 13.69 -6.58 -4.95
C GLU A 276 14.63 -7.46 -4.13
N THR A 277 15.58 -6.83 -3.44
CA THR A 277 16.53 -7.54 -2.60
C THR A 277 15.81 -8.29 -1.46
N ARG A 278 16.37 -9.44 -1.10
CA ARG A 278 15.83 -10.36 -0.09
C ARG A 278 16.41 -10.14 1.30
N ASN A 279 17.34 -9.20 1.40
CA ASN A 279 18.07 -8.91 2.63
C ASN A 279 17.51 -7.70 3.40
N LEU A 280 16.39 -7.15 2.93
CA LEU A 280 15.60 -6.15 3.61
C LEU A 280 14.23 -6.74 3.99
N ALA A 281 13.77 -6.43 5.20
CA ALA A 281 12.39 -6.61 5.61
C ALA A 281 11.74 -5.24 5.66
N LEU A 282 10.76 -4.99 4.79
CA LEU A 282 10.14 -3.68 4.64
C LEU A 282 8.89 -3.57 5.51
N ALA A 283 8.59 -2.35 5.98
CA ALA A 283 7.41 -2.06 6.74
C ALA A 283 6.14 -2.48 5.99
N SER A 284 5.14 -2.95 6.72
CA SER A 284 3.90 -3.52 6.17
C SER A 284 4.04 -4.86 5.42
N THR A 285 5.15 -5.56 5.59
CA THR A 285 5.26 -6.99 5.23
C THR A 285 5.04 -7.87 6.47
N PHE A 286 4.79 -9.17 6.27
CA PHE A 286 4.59 -10.13 7.35
C PHE A 286 5.62 -11.26 7.28
N VAL A 287 6.04 -11.76 8.44
CA VAL A 287 6.86 -12.97 8.55
C VAL A 287 5.93 -14.18 8.50
N VAL A 288 6.01 -14.96 7.43
CA VAL A 288 5.14 -16.14 7.24
C VAL A 288 5.74 -17.37 7.89
N GLN A 289 7.07 -17.49 7.88
CA GLN A 289 7.79 -18.64 8.43
C GLN A 289 9.14 -18.19 9.00
N GLY A 290 9.69 -18.99 9.91
CA GLY A 290 11.01 -18.80 10.50
C GLY A 290 11.08 -17.64 11.50
N SER A 291 12.30 -17.20 11.77
CA SER A 291 12.61 -16.06 12.61
C SER A 291 13.79 -15.28 12.04
N CYS A 292 13.83 -13.99 12.32
CA CYS A 292 14.94 -13.15 11.91
C CYS A 292 15.19 -12.02 12.89
N THR A 293 16.37 -11.42 12.79
CA THR A 293 16.73 -10.20 13.49
C THR A 293 17.23 -9.20 12.46
N GLY A 294 16.79 -7.96 12.59
CA GLY A 294 17.11 -6.87 11.67
C GLY A 294 17.42 -5.57 12.39
N VAL A 295 18.25 -4.73 11.78
CA VAL A 295 18.54 -3.38 12.27
C VAL A 295 17.62 -2.39 11.53
N VAL A 296 16.93 -1.54 12.27
CA VAL A 296 16.08 -0.47 11.71
C VAL A 296 16.95 0.54 10.96
N PHE A 297 16.72 0.72 9.67
CA PHE A 297 17.44 1.73 8.89
C PHE A 297 16.59 2.94 8.51
N ALA A 298 15.26 2.77 8.44
CA ALA A 298 14.32 3.85 8.18
C ALA A 298 13.04 3.68 9.02
N ILE A 299 12.46 4.82 9.39
CA ILE A 299 11.20 4.94 10.14
C ILE A 299 10.25 5.89 9.39
N GLY A 300 8.95 5.73 9.59
CA GLY A 300 7.88 6.48 8.91
C GLY A 300 7.51 7.81 9.53
#